data_AF-A0A920NHV7-F1
#
_entry.id   AF-A0A920NHV7-F1
#
_cell.length_a   1.000
_cell.length_b   1.000
_cell.length_c   1.000
_cell.angle_alpha   90.00
_cell.angle_beta   90.00
_cell.angle_gamma   90.00
#
_symmetry.space_group_name_H-M   'P 1'
#
loop_
_entity.id
_entity.type
_entity.pdbx_description
1 polymer ?
#
loop_
_entity_poly.entity_id
_entity_poly.type
_entity_poly.pdbx_seq_one_letter_code
_entity_poly.pdbx_strand_id
1 'polypeptide(L)' 'MCGIVAYIGPRDATPIIMNGLKRLEYRGYDSAGMATIDAGTINIRLRCR' A
#
# COMPACT_ATOMS: atom_id res chain seq x y z
N MET A 1 1.93 -15.67 -1.29
CA MET A 1 1.76 -15.33 0.14
C MET A 1 1.08 -13.97 0.22
N CYS A 2 0.10 -13.74 1.10
CA CYS A 2 -0.66 -12.46 1.16
C CYS A 2 -0.26 -11.62 2.37
N GLY A 3 -0.30 -10.30 2.29
CA GLY A 3 0.16 -9.37 3.34
C GLY A 3 -0.52 -8.04 3.17
N ILE A 4 -1.05 -7.51 4.27
CA ILE A 4 -1.90 -6.31 4.26
C ILE A 4 -1.27 -5.28 5.18
N VAL A 5 -1.16 -4.04 4.71
CA VAL A 5 -0.70 -2.90 5.48
C VAL A 5 -1.76 -1.82 5.38
N ALA A 6 -2.17 -1.26 6.51
CA ALA A 6 -3.13 -0.18 6.58
C ALA A 6 -2.55 0.97 7.42
N TYR A 7 -2.92 2.19 7.06
CA TYR A 7 -2.57 3.40 7.80
C TYR A 7 -3.80 4.29 7.92
N ILE A 8 -4.05 4.81 9.12
CA ILE A 8 -5.10 5.78 9.41
C ILE A 8 -4.43 6.93 10.17
N GLY A 9 -4.51 8.14 9.63
CA GLY A 9 -3.97 9.33 10.28
C GLY A 9 -3.84 10.52 9.34
N PRO A 10 -3.37 11.67 9.85
CA PRO A 10 -3.36 12.95 9.12
C PRO A 10 -2.20 13.08 8.11
N ARG A 11 -1.38 12.05 7.95
CA ARG A 11 -0.22 12.06 7.04
C ARG A 11 -0.59 11.34 5.75
N ASP A 12 0.12 11.65 4.67
CA ASP A 12 -0.06 10.93 3.41
C ASP A 12 0.17 9.42 3.62
N ALA A 13 -0.85 8.62 3.30
CA ALA A 13 -0.85 7.17 3.46
C ALA A 13 0.07 6.47 2.44
N THR A 14 0.28 7.08 1.28
CA THR A 14 1.04 6.50 0.16
C THR A 14 2.45 6.06 0.56
N PRO A 15 3.34 6.93 1.10
CA PRO A 15 4.70 6.54 1.46
C PRO A 15 4.75 5.55 2.63
N ILE A 16 3.76 5.60 3.53
CA ILE A 16 3.67 4.73 4.70
C ILE A 16 3.34 3.30 4.25
N ILE A 17 2.30 3.14 3.41
CA ILE A 17 1.89 1.85 2.87
C ILE A 17 3.01 1.28 1.99
N MET A 18 3.64 2.09 1.13
CA MET A 18 4.79 1.68 0.31
C MET A 18 5.94 1.12 1.14
N ASN A 19 6.34 1.82 2.21
CA ASN A 19 7.40 1.34 3.10
C ASN A 19 7.00 0.06 3.83
N GLY A 20 5.74 -0.06 4.26
CA GLY A 20 5.21 -1.28 4.88
C GLY A 20 5.25 -2.47 3.93
N LEU A 21 4.80 -2.30 2.69
CA LEU A 21 4.83 -3.34 1.66
C LEU A 21 6.28 -3.74 1.32
N LYS A 22 7.20 -2.77 1.21
CA LYS A 22 8.63 -3.04 0.96
C LYS A 22 9.28 -3.88 2.07
N ARG A 23 8.84 -3.68 3.32
CA ARG A 23 9.26 -4.53 4.47
C ARG A 23 8.65 -5.93 4.43
N LEU A 24 7.59 -6.17 3.67
CA LEU A 24 6.99 -7.48 3.45
C LEU A 24 7.52 -8.17 2.19
N GLU A 25 8.20 -7.44 1.30
CA GLU A 25 8.70 -7.94 0.01
C GLU A 25 9.64 -9.16 0.16
N TYR A 26 10.32 -9.31 1.30
CA TYR A 26 11.16 -10.48 1.60
C TYR A 26 10.40 -11.82 1.57
N ARG A 27 9.06 -11.79 1.68
CA ARG A 27 8.20 -12.99 1.60
C ARG A 27 7.87 -13.41 0.17
N GLY A 28 8.34 -12.69 -0.85
CA GLY A 28 8.09 -13.00 -2.26
C GLY A 28 6.68 -12.64 -2.69
N TYR A 29 6.36 -11.34 -2.73
CA TYR A 29 5.12 -10.86 -3.32
C TYR A 29 5.31 -10.62 -4.82
N ASP A 30 4.58 -11.38 -5.64
CA ASP A 30 4.56 -11.20 -7.11
C ASP A 30 3.77 -9.95 -7.53
N SER A 31 2.89 -9.45 -6.66
CA SER A 31 2.07 -8.26 -6.93
C SER A 31 1.80 -7.46 -5.66
N ALA A 32 1.58 -6.16 -5.82
CA ALA A 32 1.18 -5.27 -4.76
C ALA A 32 0.10 -4.30 -5.25
N GLY A 33 -0.87 -4.01 -4.38
CA GLY A 33 -1.91 -3.02 -4.62
C GLY A 33 -2.09 -2.14 -3.41
N MET A 34 -2.44 -0.87 -3.62
CA MET A 34 -2.84 0.05 -2.57
C MET A 34 -4.05 0.87 -3.03
N ALA A 35 -4.92 1.20 -2.08
CA ALA A 35 -6.01 2.15 -2.26
C ALA A 35 -5.91 3.20 -1.16
N THR A 36 -5.98 4.46 -1.53
CA THR A 36 -5.96 5.60 -0.61
C THR A 36 -7.18 6.46 -0.84
N ILE A 37 -7.76 6.98 0.23
CA ILE A 37 -8.88 7.92 0.18
C ILE A 37 -8.30 9.31 0.41
N ASP A 38 -8.42 10.17 -0.58
CA ASP A 38 -8.00 11.57 -0.51
C ASP A 38 -9.18 12.47 -0.87
N ALA A 39 -9.58 13.35 0.05
CA ALA A 39 -10.71 14.27 -0.13
C ALA A 39 -12.01 13.63 -0.68
N GLY A 40 -12.31 12.38 -0.28
CA GLY A 40 -13.48 11.62 -0.77
C GLY A 40 -13.28 10.93 -2.12
N THR A 41 -12.12 11.10 -2.75
CA THR A 41 -11.73 10.39 -3.97
C THR A 41 -10.91 9.15 -3.62
N ILE A 42 -11.29 8.00 -4.17
CA ILE A 42 -10.53 6.76 -4.04
C ILE A 42 -9.47 6.72 -5.14
N ASN A 43 -8.20 6.79 -4.75
CA ASN A 43 -7.07 6.57 -5.64
C ASN A 43 -6.58 5.13 -5.50
N ILE A 44 -6.70 4.36 -6.58
CA ILE A 44 -6.27 2.95 -6.63
C ILE A 44 -4.96 2.89 -7.42
N ARG A 45 -3.95 2.22 -6.85
CA ARG A 45 -2.66 2.03 -7.50
C ARG A 45 -2.25 0.57 -7.41
N LEU A 46 -2.19 -0.08 -8.56
CA LEU A 46 -1.75 -1.46 -8.71
C LEU A 46 -0.33 -1.48 -9.28
N ARG A 47 0.53 -2.30 -8.70
CA ARG A 47 1.89 -2.53 -9.16
C ARG A 47 2.12 -4.04 -9.24
N CYS A 48 2.11 -4.58 -10.45
CA CYS A 48 2.68 -5.90 -10.71
C CYS A 48 4.19 -5.78 -10.85
N ARG A 49 4.91 -6.78 -10.33
CA ARG A 49 6.31 -7.00 -10.68
C ARG A 49 6.38 -7.92 -11.89
#